data_AF-A0A8S0G4S9-F1
#
_entry.id   AF-A0A8S0G4S9-F1
#
_cell.length_a   1.000
_cell.length_b   1.000
_cell.length_c   1.000
_cell.angle_alpha   90.00
_cell.angle_beta   90.00
_cell.angle_gamma   90.00
#
_symmetry.space_group_name_H-M   'P 1'
#
loop_
_entity.id
_entity.type
_entity.pdbx_description
1 polymer ?
#
loop_
_entity_poly.entity_id
_entity_poly.type
_entity_poly.pdbx_seq_one_letter_code
_entity_poly.pdbx_strand_id
1 'polypeptide(L)'
;MTGYQEILTDPSYSRQIVTLTYPHIGNVGTNDADEESSQVHAQGLVIRDLPLIASNFRNTEDLSSYLKRHNIVAIADIDTRKLTRLLREKGAQNGCIIAGDNPDAALALEKARAFPGLNGMDLAKEVTTAEPYSWTQGSWTLTGGLPEAKNAIG
;
A
#
# COMPACT_ATOMS: atom_id res chain seq x y z
N MET A 1 -0.35 13.84 0.70
CA MET A 1 -1.81 13.80 0.44
C MET A 1 -2.11 13.08 -0.87
N THR A 2 -1.21 13.14 -1.86
CA THR A 2 -1.20 12.30 -3.07
C THR A 2 -0.21 11.13 -2.91
N GLY A 3 -0.11 10.27 -3.92
CA GLY A 3 0.89 9.18 -3.98
C GLY A 3 0.53 7.94 -3.15
N TYR A 4 -0.76 7.61 -3.03
CA TYR A 4 -1.17 6.42 -2.27
C TYR A 4 -0.75 5.11 -2.96
N GLN A 5 -0.62 5.09 -4.29
CA GLN A 5 -0.18 3.91 -5.02
C GLN A 5 1.29 3.60 -4.73
N GLU A 6 2.16 4.61 -4.84
CA GLU A 6 3.58 4.52 -4.49
C GLU A 6 3.77 3.96 -3.06
N ILE A 7 3.00 4.48 -2.09
CA ILE A 7 3.01 4.00 -0.69
C ILE A 7 2.60 2.53 -0.57
N LEU A 8 1.59 2.08 -1.31
CA LEU A 8 1.13 0.70 -1.27
C LEU A 8 2.19 -0.26 -1.86
N THR A 9 2.87 0.17 -2.91
CA THR A 9 3.91 -0.61 -3.60
C THR A 9 5.29 -0.49 -2.94
N ASP A 10 5.50 0.38 -1.96
CA ASP A 10 6.80 0.51 -1.30
C ASP A 10 7.09 -0.72 -0.40
N PRO A 11 8.19 -1.46 -0.65
CA PRO A 11 8.60 -2.63 0.13
C PRO A 11 8.75 -2.37 1.64
N SER A 12 8.99 -1.13 2.03
CA SER A 12 9.13 -0.70 3.43
C SER A 12 7.84 -0.93 4.25
N TYR A 13 6.68 -0.96 3.59
CA TYR A 13 5.38 -1.24 4.22
C TYR A 13 5.04 -2.74 4.26
N SER A 14 5.97 -3.62 3.90
CA SER A 14 5.79 -5.06 4.05
C SER A 14 5.40 -5.42 5.48
N ARG A 15 4.38 -6.28 5.62
CA ARG A 15 3.78 -6.68 6.91
C ARG A 15 3.10 -5.56 7.70
N GLN A 16 2.89 -4.38 7.11
CA GLN A 16 2.24 -3.24 7.76
C GLN A 16 0.84 -2.98 7.22
N ILE A 17 -0.04 -2.49 8.10
CA ILE A 17 -1.34 -1.95 7.71
C ILE A 17 -1.20 -0.45 7.58
N VAL A 18 -1.38 0.06 6.36
CA VAL A 18 -1.24 1.48 6.06
C VAL A 18 -2.55 2.20 6.37
N THR A 19 -2.50 3.21 7.24
CA THR A 19 -3.63 4.11 7.50
C THR A 19 -3.34 5.47 6.90
N LEU A 20 -4.15 5.89 5.92
CA LEU A 20 -3.98 7.19 5.28
C LEU A 20 -4.84 8.24 5.98
N THR A 21 -4.22 9.38 6.29
CA THR A 21 -4.86 10.49 7.01
C THR A 21 -5.64 11.42 6.09
N TYR A 22 -5.36 11.38 4.78
CA TYR A 22 -6.12 12.14 3.79
C TYR A 22 -7.48 11.47 3.55
N PRO A 23 -8.60 12.21 3.57
CA PRO A 23 -9.92 11.61 3.58
C PRO A 23 -10.27 10.87 2.28
N HIS A 24 -9.92 11.43 1.12
CA HIS A 24 -10.27 10.86 -0.19
C HIS A 24 -9.07 10.16 -0.82
N ILE A 25 -9.02 8.84 -0.73
CA ILE A 25 -7.95 8.02 -1.31
C ILE A 25 -8.50 7.27 -2.51
N GLY A 26 -7.84 7.37 -3.68
CA GLY A 26 -8.33 6.77 -4.93
C GLY A 26 -8.83 7.77 -5.98
N ASN A 27 -8.71 9.07 -5.71
CA ASN A 27 -9.24 10.13 -6.57
C ASN A 27 -8.59 10.17 -7.97
N VAL A 28 -7.36 9.69 -8.10
CA VAL A 28 -6.65 9.62 -9.39
C VAL A 28 -6.60 8.21 -9.97
N GLY A 29 -7.23 7.23 -9.31
CA GLY A 29 -7.16 5.81 -9.66
C GLY A 29 -5.74 5.26 -9.53
N THR A 30 -5.36 4.32 -10.38
CA THR A 30 -4.02 3.72 -10.39
C THR A 30 -3.47 3.65 -11.81
N ASN A 31 -2.14 3.59 -11.93
CA ASN A 31 -1.43 3.35 -13.19
C ASN A 31 -0.08 2.69 -12.96
N ASP A 32 0.37 1.88 -13.90
CA ASP A 32 1.59 1.06 -13.75
C ASP A 32 2.87 1.91 -13.58
N ALA A 33 2.87 3.17 -14.05
CA ALA A 33 4.05 4.06 -13.94
C ALA A 33 4.23 4.66 -12.53
N ASP A 34 3.23 4.59 -11.67
CA ASP A 34 3.30 5.02 -10.26
C ASP A 34 3.50 3.81 -9.31
N GLU A 35 3.83 2.62 -9.84
CA GLU A 35 4.26 1.46 -9.05
C GLU A 35 5.76 1.51 -8.77
N GLU A 36 6.14 1.60 -7.49
CA GLU A 36 7.56 1.60 -7.06
C GLU A 36 8.16 0.19 -6.97
N SER A 37 7.33 -0.84 -7.06
CA SER A 37 7.78 -2.23 -7.06
C SER A 37 6.79 -3.12 -7.83
N SER A 38 7.16 -4.39 -8.00
CA SER A 38 6.36 -5.37 -8.75
C SER A 38 5.05 -5.75 -8.08
N GLN A 39 4.80 -5.37 -6.82
CA GLN A 39 3.60 -5.76 -6.09
C GLN A 39 3.24 -4.78 -4.96
N VAL A 40 2.01 -4.88 -4.46
CA VAL A 40 1.59 -4.19 -3.25
C VAL A 40 2.18 -4.92 -2.04
N HIS A 41 3.02 -4.24 -1.26
CA HIS A 41 3.68 -4.81 -0.08
C HIS A 41 2.89 -4.58 1.21
N ALA A 42 2.08 -3.52 1.26
CA ALA A 42 1.19 -3.27 2.39
C ALA A 42 0.24 -4.45 2.61
N GLN A 43 0.12 -4.93 3.86
CA GLN A 43 -0.80 -6.03 4.20
C GLN A 43 -2.26 -5.61 4.21
N GLY A 44 -2.52 -4.32 4.37
CA GLY A 44 -3.86 -3.80 4.31
C GLY A 44 -3.88 -2.29 4.29
N LEU A 45 -5.04 -1.76 3.92
CA LEU A 45 -5.26 -0.33 3.74
C LEU A 45 -6.47 0.11 4.56
N VAL A 46 -6.30 1.18 5.34
CA VAL A 46 -7.37 1.82 6.12
C VAL A 46 -7.52 3.26 5.63
N ILE A 47 -8.71 3.58 5.12
CA ILE A 47 -9.04 4.91 4.58
C ILE A 47 -10.35 5.42 5.17
N ARG A 48 -10.54 6.74 5.08
CA ARG A 48 -11.77 7.38 5.54
C ARG A 48 -12.89 7.25 4.52
N ASP A 49 -12.57 7.49 3.26
CA ASP A 49 -13.52 7.55 2.16
C ASP A 49 -12.86 7.09 0.86
N LEU A 50 -13.54 6.23 0.13
CA LEU A 50 -13.16 5.80 -1.22
C LEU A 50 -14.04 6.58 -2.20
N PRO A 51 -13.47 7.43 -3.08
CA PRO A 51 -14.25 8.19 -4.02
C PRO A 51 -14.96 7.26 -5.01
N LEU A 52 -16.19 7.63 -5.37
CA LEU A 52 -17.04 6.89 -6.32
C LEU A 52 -16.39 6.69 -7.69
N ILE A 53 -15.60 7.68 -8.12
CA ILE A 53 -14.91 7.66 -9.40
C ILE A 53 -13.45 8.10 -9.24
N ALA A 54 -12.58 7.44 -9.98
CA ALA A 54 -11.24 7.92 -10.26
C ALA A 54 -11.29 8.89 -11.45
N SER A 55 -10.78 10.10 -11.29
CA SER A 55 -10.84 11.15 -12.30
C SER A 55 -9.45 11.73 -12.54
N ASN A 56 -8.64 11.03 -13.34
CA ASN A 56 -7.35 11.49 -13.80
C ASN A 56 -7.07 10.96 -15.21
N PHE A 57 -6.41 11.75 -16.05
CA PHE A 57 -6.07 11.35 -17.42
C PHE A 57 -5.07 10.18 -17.48
N ARG A 58 -4.28 9.98 -16.42
CA ARG A 58 -3.32 8.87 -16.27
C ARG A 58 -3.97 7.60 -15.71
N ASN A 59 -5.21 7.67 -15.25
CA ASN A 59 -5.88 6.53 -14.63
C ASN A 59 -6.06 5.37 -15.63
N THR A 60 -5.65 4.16 -15.24
CA THR A 60 -5.90 2.93 -15.99
C THR A 60 -6.85 1.98 -15.27
N GLU A 61 -6.92 2.03 -13.93
CA GLU A 61 -7.73 1.14 -13.10
C GLU A 61 -8.18 1.88 -11.82
N ASP A 62 -9.41 1.63 -11.33
CA ASP A 62 -9.84 2.22 -10.06
C ASP A 62 -9.19 1.53 -8.86
N LEU A 63 -9.05 2.25 -7.74
CA LEU A 63 -8.37 1.73 -6.56
C LEU A 63 -9.05 0.47 -5.98
N SER A 64 -10.37 0.32 -6.09
CA SER A 64 -11.05 -0.88 -5.57
C SER A 64 -10.70 -2.11 -6.40
N SER A 65 -10.72 -1.99 -7.72
CA SER A 65 -10.32 -3.05 -8.65
C SER A 65 -8.86 -3.41 -8.47
N TYR A 66 -7.99 -2.41 -8.34
CA TYR A 66 -6.56 -2.60 -8.06
C TYR A 66 -6.32 -3.40 -6.77
N LEU A 67 -6.97 -3.01 -5.66
CA LEU A 67 -6.83 -3.73 -4.39
C LEU A 67 -7.32 -5.19 -4.48
N LYS A 68 -8.42 -5.44 -5.21
CA LYS A 68 -8.93 -6.80 -5.45
C LYS A 68 -7.97 -7.63 -6.30
N ARG A 69 -7.44 -7.05 -7.39
CA ARG A 69 -6.45 -7.68 -8.28
C ARG A 69 -5.21 -8.09 -7.52
N HIS A 70 -4.72 -7.24 -6.61
CA HIS A 70 -3.56 -7.50 -5.77
C HIS A 70 -3.89 -8.27 -4.48
N ASN A 71 -5.13 -8.72 -4.29
CA ASN A 71 -5.59 -9.48 -3.11
C ASN A 71 -5.32 -8.76 -1.76
N ILE A 72 -5.49 -7.44 -1.74
CA ILE A 72 -5.24 -6.61 -0.56
C ILE A 72 -6.53 -6.37 0.21
N VAL A 73 -6.50 -6.67 1.51
CA VAL A 73 -7.63 -6.40 2.40
C VAL A 73 -7.62 -4.92 2.79
N ALA A 74 -8.67 -4.21 2.38
CA ALA A 74 -8.82 -2.79 2.68
C ALA A 74 -10.17 -2.50 3.33
N ILE A 75 -10.21 -1.44 4.15
CA ILE A 75 -11.42 -0.96 4.81
C ILE A 75 -11.55 0.56 4.65
N ALA A 76 -12.73 1.00 4.25
CA ALA A 76 -13.12 2.40 4.16
C ALA A 76 -14.14 2.75 5.25
N ASP A 77 -14.56 4.02 5.31
CA ASP A 77 -15.56 4.52 6.28
C ASP A 77 -15.17 4.44 7.76
N ILE A 78 -13.87 4.35 8.04
CA ILE A 78 -13.34 4.41 9.40
C ILE A 78 -12.91 5.83 9.76
N ASP A 79 -13.11 6.22 11.02
CA ASP A 79 -12.54 7.46 11.56
C ASP A 79 -11.02 7.33 11.69
N THR A 80 -10.32 7.59 10.57
CA THR A 80 -8.86 7.57 10.52
C THR A 80 -8.24 8.63 11.45
N ARG A 81 -8.94 9.73 11.77
CA ARG A 81 -8.43 10.72 12.73
C ARG A 81 -8.37 10.15 14.15
N LYS A 82 -9.42 9.44 14.57
CA LYS A 82 -9.43 8.74 15.86
C LYS A 82 -8.31 7.70 15.92
N LEU A 83 -8.12 6.93 14.85
CA LEU A 83 -7.06 5.93 14.76
C LEU A 83 -5.66 6.56 14.82
N THR A 84 -5.40 7.60 14.03
CA THR A 84 -4.11 8.31 14.03
C THR A 84 -3.80 8.93 15.39
N ARG A 85 -4.81 9.51 16.07
CA ARG A 85 -4.62 10.03 17.44
C ARG A 85 -4.24 8.92 18.42
N LEU A 86 -4.94 7.77 18.35
CA LEU A 86 -4.65 6.61 19.19
C LEU A 86 -3.21 6.09 18.97
N LEU A 87 -2.77 5.99 17.71
CA LEU A 87 -1.41 5.56 17.35
C LEU A 87 -0.36 6.60 17.78
N ARG A 88 -0.68 7.89 17.72
CA ARG A 88 0.22 8.96 18.20
C ARG A 88 0.38 8.95 19.71
N GLU A 89 -0.68 8.67 20.47
CA GLU A 89 -0.66 8.66 21.93
C GLU A 89 -0.09 7.36 22.52
N LYS A 90 -0.40 6.21 21.92
CA LYS A 90 -0.01 4.88 22.44
C LYS A 90 1.14 4.21 21.69
N GLY A 91 1.60 4.82 20.59
CA GLY A 91 2.57 4.22 19.68
C GLY A 91 1.92 3.26 18.67
N ALA A 92 2.79 2.70 17.82
CA ALA A 92 2.39 1.72 16.81
C ALA A 92 1.78 0.48 17.48
N GLN A 93 0.67 0.00 16.92
CA GLN A 93 -0.05 -1.16 17.41
C GLN A 93 -0.27 -2.15 16.27
N ASN A 94 -0.23 -3.43 16.61
CA ASN A 94 -0.62 -4.50 15.70
C ASN A 94 -2.14 -4.44 15.48
N GLY A 95 -2.57 -4.73 14.27
CA GLY A 95 -3.98 -4.70 13.89
C GLY A 95 -4.34 -5.86 12.98
N CYS A 96 -5.62 -6.16 12.89
CA CYS A 96 -6.17 -7.13 11.94
C CYS A 96 -7.40 -6.53 11.29
N ILE A 97 -7.49 -6.65 9.96
CA ILE A 97 -8.67 -6.28 9.18
C ILE A 97 -9.33 -7.59 8.75
N ILE A 98 -10.65 -7.70 8.98
CA ILE A 98 -11.46 -8.80 8.46
C ILE A 98 -12.53 -8.18 7.55
N ALA A 99 -12.51 -8.54 6.29
CA ALA A 99 -13.52 -8.17 5.30
C ALA A 99 -14.24 -9.45 4.83
N GLY A 100 -15.56 -9.48 4.97
CA GLY A 100 -16.41 -10.62 4.63
C GLY A 100 -17.84 -10.39 5.13
N ASP A 101 -18.75 -11.33 4.85
CA ASP A 101 -20.18 -11.17 5.17
C ASP A 101 -20.46 -11.01 6.68
N ASN A 102 -19.71 -11.73 7.52
CA ASN A 102 -19.84 -11.69 8.98
C ASN A 102 -18.45 -11.59 9.63
N PRO A 103 -17.88 -10.38 9.75
CA PRO A 103 -16.58 -10.21 10.40
C PRO A 103 -16.69 -10.50 11.90
N ASP A 104 -15.88 -11.44 12.38
CA ASP A 104 -15.80 -11.80 13.80
C ASP A 104 -14.79 -10.90 14.52
N ALA A 105 -15.29 -10.04 15.40
CA ALA A 105 -14.48 -9.14 16.20
C ALA A 105 -13.55 -9.87 17.20
N ALA A 106 -13.98 -11.02 17.74
CA ALA A 106 -13.17 -11.81 18.66
C ALA A 106 -11.96 -12.40 17.93
N LEU A 107 -12.19 -12.98 16.76
CA LEU A 107 -11.13 -13.49 15.89
C LEU A 107 -10.19 -12.37 15.42
N ALA A 108 -10.72 -11.19 15.07
CA ALA A 108 -9.89 -10.05 14.68
C ALA A 108 -8.95 -9.62 15.82
N LEU A 109 -9.47 -9.54 17.04
CA LEU A 109 -8.69 -9.18 18.22
C LEU A 109 -7.64 -10.24 18.58
N GLU A 110 -8.00 -11.52 18.46
CA GLU A 110 -7.08 -12.64 18.66
C GLU A 110 -5.92 -12.56 17.67
N LYS A 111 -6.21 -12.42 16.36
CA LYS A 111 -5.19 -12.28 15.32
C LYS A 111 -4.31 -11.04 15.52
N ALA A 112 -4.89 -9.91 15.91
CA ALA A 112 -4.13 -8.69 16.19
C ALA A 112 -3.15 -8.88 17.36
N ARG A 113 -3.54 -9.62 18.40
CA ARG A 113 -2.67 -9.92 19.56
C ARG A 113 -1.65 -11.01 19.28
N ALA A 114 -1.99 -11.98 18.44
CA ALA A 114 -1.11 -13.08 18.06
C ALA A 114 0.05 -12.64 17.15
N PHE A 115 -0.07 -11.47 16.51
CA PHE A 115 1.01 -10.95 15.67
C PHE A 115 2.26 -10.65 16.52
N PRO A 116 3.42 -11.25 16.22
CA PRO A 116 4.63 -11.11 17.04
C PRO A 116 5.25 -9.70 17.01
N GLY A 117 4.76 -8.84 16.11
CA GLY A 117 5.27 -7.48 15.93
C GLY A 117 6.42 -7.42 14.93
N LEU A 118 6.71 -6.21 14.43
CA LEU A 118 7.79 -5.97 13.46
C LEU A 118 9.17 -5.93 14.12
N ASN A 119 9.22 -5.72 15.44
CA ASN A 119 10.46 -5.52 16.17
C ASN A 119 11.21 -6.86 16.31
N GLY A 120 12.34 -6.99 15.59
CA GLY A 120 13.11 -8.24 15.50
C GLY A 120 12.79 -9.13 14.31
N MET A 121 11.88 -8.72 13.41
CA MET A 121 11.71 -9.38 12.11
C MET A 121 12.70 -8.82 11.08
N ASP A 122 13.44 -9.71 10.43
CA ASP A 122 14.30 -9.38 9.31
C ASP A 122 13.50 -9.31 8.01
N LEU A 123 12.73 -8.23 7.85
CA LEU A 123 11.88 -8.01 6.67
C LEU A 123 12.70 -7.72 5.41
N ALA A 124 13.96 -7.27 5.55
CA ALA A 124 14.83 -6.98 4.43
C ALA A 124 15.11 -8.24 3.60
N LYS A 125 15.25 -9.40 4.26
CA LYS A 125 15.40 -10.70 3.57
C LYS A 125 14.15 -11.17 2.83
N GLU A 126 12.97 -10.74 3.26
CA GLU A 126 11.70 -11.12 2.63
C GLU A 126 11.40 -10.30 1.36
N VAL A 127 12.00 -9.11 1.23
CA VAL A 127 11.75 -8.19 0.10
C VAL A 127 12.97 -7.98 -0.81
N THR A 128 14.11 -8.62 -0.52
CA THR A 128 15.30 -8.55 -1.37
C THR A 128 15.12 -9.34 -2.67
N THR A 129 15.82 -8.91 -3.73
CA THR A 129 15.95 -9.70 -4.95
C THR A 129 16.73 -11.00 -4.68
N ALA A 130 16.33 -12.08 -5.36
CA ALA A 130 17.00 -13.38 -5.26
C ALA A 130 18.39 -13.39 -5.93
N GLU A 131 18.53 -12.62 -7.00
CA GLU A 131 19.76 -12.52 -7.79
C GLU A 131 20.16 -11.04 -7.97
N PRO A 132 21.46 -10.73 -7.99
CA PRO A 132 21.93 -9.37 -8.28
C PRO A 132 21.60 -8.99 -9.73
N TYR A 133 21.08 -7.79 -9.93
CA TYR A 133 20.75 -7.24 -11.25
C TYR A 133 21.36 -5.85 -11.44
N SER A 134 21.54 -5.44 -12.69
CA SER A 134 21.98 -4.08 -13.04
C SER A 134 20.76 -3.21 -13.33
N TRP A 135 20.66 -2.05 -12.68
CA TRP A 135 19.59 -1.08 -12.91
C TRP A 135 20.15 0.16 -13.62
N THR A 136 19.76 0.35 -14.87
CA THR A 136 20.19 1.48 -15.72
C THR A 136 19.02 2.31 -16.21
N GLN A 137 17.86 2.19 -15.57
CA GLN A 137 16.65 2.92 -15.89
C GLN A 137 16.69 4.34 -15.31
N GLY A 138 16.25 5.34 -16.10
CA GLY A 138 16.18 6.74 -15.68
C GLY A 138 14.83 7.12 -15.07
N SER A 139 14.71 8.33 -14.54
CA SER A 139 13.46 8.84 -13.96
C SER A 139 12.42 9.20 -15.01
N TRP A 140 11.14 9.07 -14.64
CA TRP A 140 10.00 9.47 -15.47
C TRP A 140 10.01 10.98 -15.78
N THR A 141 9.61 11.35 -17.00
CA THR A 141 9.42 12.76 -17.38
C THR A 141 8.08 12.96 -18.11
N LEU A 142 7.47 14.13 -17.90
CA LEU A 142 6.14 14.46 -18.46
C LEU A 142 6.10 14.43 -20.00
N THR A 143 7.21 14.76 -20.67
CA THR A 143 7.32 14.81 -22.14
C THR A 143 7.85 13.51 -22.76
N GLY A 144 8.49 12.64 -21.97
CA GLY A 144 9.22 11.46 -22.48
C GLY A 144 8.82 10.12 -21.87
N GLY A 145 7.93 10.10 -20.88
CA GLY A 145 7.55 8.88 -20.17
C GLY A 145 8.67 8.32 -19.30
N LEU A 146 8.58 7.04 -18.94
CA LEU A 146 9.62 6.29 -18.24
C LEU A 146 10.66 5.82 -19.27
N PRO A 147 11.92 6.29 -19.23
CA PRO A 147 12.93 5.89 -20.19
C PRO A 147 13.27 4.41 -20.02
N GLU A 148 13.51 3.70 -21.12
CA GLU A 148 14.01 2.31 -21.09
C GLU A 148 15.38 2.24 -20.41
N ALA A 149 15.64 1.13 -19.73
CA ALA A 149 16.93 0.85 -19.11
C ALA A 149 18.04 0.90 -20.18
N LYS A 150 19.03 1.76 -20.00
CA LYS A 150 20.16 1.84 -20.92
C LYS A 150 20.97 0.54 -20.79
N ASN A 151 20.93 -0.35 -21.78
CA ASN A 151 21.81 -1.50 -21.80
C ASN A 151 23.25 -1.04 -21.58
N ALA A 152 23.91 -1.58 -20.55
CA ALA A 152 25.31 -1.34 -20.30
C ALA A 152 26.08 -1.74 -21.57
N ILE A 153 26.56 -0.74 -22.29
CA ILE A 153 27.41 -0.93 -23.47
C ILE A 153 28.72 -1.52 -22.90
N GLY A 154 29.02 -2.75 -23.31
CA GLY A 154 30.26 -3.45 -22.95
C GLY A 154 31.51 -2.75 -23.46
#